data_AF-A0A7J3PKT1-F1
#
_entry.id   AF-A0A7J3PKT1-F1
#
_cell.length_a   1.000
_cell.length_b   1.000
_cell.length_c   1.000
_cell.angle_alpha   90.00
_cell.angle_beta   90.00
_cell.angle_gamma   90.00
#
_symmetry.space_group_name_H-M   'P 1'
#
loop_
_entity.id
_entity.type
_entity.pdbx_description
1 polymer ?
#
loop_
_entity_poly.entity_id
_entity_poly.type
_entity_poly.pdbx_seq_one_letter_code
_entity_poly.pdbx_strand_id
1 'polypeptide(L)'
;MIKQDLLNELKRIICDNTLIVCIGSPLRSDDRAGLILCDKLIEKNVRKIVCEYGLENCIHDIVNVDPRILLVVDAVYSRKLNPGDIVLVEFNEFNLEGIEFTSTHSIPLEVVIEIIKK
;
A
#
# COMPACT_ATOMS: atom_id res chain seq x y z
N MET A 1 -1.89 4.83 -19.16
CA MET A 1 -0.47 4.60 -19.54
C MET A 1 0.35 4.80 -18.28
N ILE A 2 1.03 3.75 -17.78
CA ILE A 2 1.86 3.90 -16.57
C ILE A 2 3.05 4.79 -16.93
N LYS A 3 3.27 5.86 -16.17
CA LYS A 3 4.39 6.78 -16.40
C LYS A 3 5.72 6.04 -16.16
N GLN A 4 6.68 6.21 -17.07
CA GLN A 4 7.99 5.54 -16.98
C GLN A 4 8.73 5.87 -15.67
N ASP A 5 8.51 7.08 -15.14
CA ASP A 5 9.10 7.54 -13.87
C ASP A 5 8.63 6.69 -12.68
N LEU A 6 7.34 6.33 -12.64
CA LEU A 6 6.79 5.46 -11.59
C LEU A 6 7.44 4.08 -11.63
N LEU A 7 7.64 3.51 -12.81
CA LEU A 7 8.31 2.21 -12.96
C LEU A 7 9.76 2.26 -12.48
N ASN A 8 10.46 3.36 -12.74
CA ASN A 8 11.83 3.54 -12.29
C ASN A 8 11.90 3.66 -10.77
N GLU A 9 10.98 4.40 -10.16
CA GLU A 9 10.94 4.55 -8.70
C GLU A 9 10.56 3.24 -8.00
N LEU A 10 9.57 2.51 -8.53
CA LEU A 10 9.22 1.17 -8.02
C LEU A 10 10.40 0.20 -8.11
N LYS A 11 11.19 0.25 -9.19
CA LYS A 11 12.42 -0.57 -9.30
C LYS A 11 13.48 -0.22 -8.26
N ARG A 12 13.56 1.05 -7.83
CA ARG A 12 14.46 1.46 -6.74
C ARG A 12 13.96 1.00 -5.37
N ILE A 13 12.65 1.06 -5.16
CA ILE A 13 12.02 0.70 -3.88
C ILE A 13 11.99 -0.81 -3.68
N ILE A 14 11.72 -1.60 -4.73
CA ILE A 14 11.65 -3.06 -4.66
C ILE A 14 13.07 -3.63 -4.71
N CYS A 15 13.62 -3.94 -3.54
CA CYS A 15 14.91 -4.62 -3.36
C CYS A 15 14.75 -5.84 -2.43
N ASP A 16 15.84 -6.57 -2.17
CA ASP A 16 15.82 -7.85 -1.42
C ASP A 16 15.20 -7.75 -0.02
N ASN A 17 15.18 -6.55 0.59
CA ASN A 17 14.58 -6.32 1.90
C ASN A 17 13.33 -5.42 1.89
N THR A 18 12.58 -5.43 0.78
CA THR A 18 11.26 -4.80 0.70
C THR A 18 10.17 -5.79 1.07
N LEU A 19 9.17 -5.35 1.83
CA LEU A 19 7.94 -6.07 2.11
C LEU A 19 6.77 -5.33 1.47
N ILE A 20 6.04 -6.02 0.60
CA ILE A 20 4.86 -5.46 -0.06
C ILE A 20 3.63 -5.83 0.77
N VAL A 21 2.86 -4.84 1.21
CA VAL A 21 1.60 -5.07 1.94
C VAL A 21 0.44 -4.63 1.07
N CYS A 22 -0.39 -5.57 0.68
CA CYS A 22 -1.57 -5.30 -0.12
C CYS A 22 -2.80 -5.20 0.78
N ILE A 23 -3.47 -4.05 0.74
CA ILE A 23 -4.71 -3.79 1.47
C ILE A 23 -5.88 -3.89 0.50
N GLY A 24 -7.03 -4.27 1.03
CA GLY A 24 -8.29 -4.14 0.31
C GLY A 24 -9.40 -4.99 0.90
N SER A 25 -10.53 -5.01 0.20
CA SER A 25 -11.68 -5.84 0.56
C SER A 25 -12.09 -6.75 -0.60
N PRO A 26 -12.25 -8.06 -0.37
CA PRO A 26 -12.65 -8.99 -1.42
C PRO A 26 -14.07 -8.71 -1.96
N LEU A 27 -14.90 -8.01 -1.19
CA LEU A 27 -16.32 -7.79 -1.50
C LEU A 27 -16.63 -6.38 -2.07
N ARG A 28 -15.67 -5.45 -2.07
CA ARG A 28 -15.91 -4.04 -2.42
C ARG A 28 -15.26 -3.61 -3.74
N SER A 29 -15.73 -4.12 -4.88
CA SER A 29 -15.32 -3.70 -6.25
C SER A 29 -13.85 -3.24 -6.37
N ASP A 30 -13.62 -1.93 -6.48
CA ASP A 30 -12.30 -1.34 -6.76
C ASP A 30 -11.37 -1.35 -5.54
N ASP A 31 -11.93 -1.47 -4.33
CA ASP A 31 -11.20 -1.68 -3.07
C ASP A 31 -10.42 -3.01 -3.10
N ARG A 32 -10.75 -3.92 -4.03
CA ARG A 32 -10.02 -5.18 -4.24
C ARG A 32 -8.70 -5.00 -4.98
N ALA A 33 -8.39 -3.80 -5.50
CA ALA A 33 -7.24 -3.58 -6.38
C ALA A 33 -5.90 -4.04 -5.78
N GLY A 34 -5.66 -3.74 -4.49
CA GLY A 34 -4.45 -4.20 -3.78
C GLY A 34 -4.39 -5.73 -3.67
N LEU A 35 -5.51 -6.38 -3.33
CA LEU A 35 -5.59 -7.85 -3.26
C LEU A 35 -5.28 -8.50 -4.62
N ILE A 36 -5.84 -7.97 -5.72
CA ILE A 36 -5.57 -8.44 -7.08
C ILE A 36 -4.09 -8.29 -7.46
N LEU A 37 -3.44 -7.20 -7.02
CA LEU A 37 -2.01 -7.05 -7.24
C LEU A 37 -1.22 -8.16 -6.53
N CYS A 38 -1.54 -8.43 -5.27
CA CYS A 38 -0.85 -9.48 -4.52
C CYS A 38 -1.04 -10.87 -5.13
N ASP A 39 -2.23 -11.19 -5.65
CA ASP A 39 -2.50 -12.43 -6.39
C ASP A 39 -1.57 -12.56 -7.61
N LYS A 40 -1.40 -11.49 -8.38
CA LYS A 40 -0.47 -11.46 -9.53
C LYS A 40 1.00 -11.55 -9.11
N LEU A 41 1.33 -11.04 -7.93
CA LEU A 41 2.68 -11.15 -7.37
C LEU A 41 2.98 -12.55 -6.82
N ILE A 42 2.02 -13.48 -6.72
CA ILE A 42 2.28 -14.88 -6.31
C ILE A 42 3.28 -15.56 -7.26
N GLU A 43 3.19 -15.26 -8.55
CA GLU A 43 4.11 -15.77 -9.56
C GLU A 43 5.53 -15.18 -9.46
N LYS A 44 5.76 -14.25 -8.53
CA LYS A 44 7.04 -13.59 -8.30
C LYS A 44 7.56 -13.95 -6.91
N ASN A 45 8.86 -14.21 -6.80
CA ASN A 45 9.54 -14.50 -5.54
C ASN A 45 9.76 -13.21 -4.72
N VAL A 46 8.68 -12.49 -4.42
CA VAL A 46 8.68 -11.25 -3.62
C VAL A 46 8.01 -11.50 -2.27
N ARG A 47 8.56 -10.89 -1.21
CA ARG A 47 7.97 -10.93 0.12
C ARG A 47 6.74 -10.04 0.16
N LYS A 48 5.60 -10.62 0.53
CA LYS A 48 4.32 -9.91 0.57
C LYS A 48 3.41 -10.40 1.69
N ILE A 49 2.55 -9.52 2.17
CA ILE A 49 1.46 -9.82 3.10
C ILE A 49 0.17 -9.26 2.51
N VAL A 50 -0.91 -10.02 2.66
CA VAL A 50 -2.26 -9.59 2.29
C VAL A 50 -3.01 -9.19 3.56
N CYS A 51 -3.52 -7.96 3.58
CA CYS A 51 -4.21 -7.36 4.71
C CYS A 51 -5.64 -7.02 4.32
N GLU A 52 -6.52 -8.00 4.48
CA GLU A 52 -7.93 -7.76 4.24
C GLU A 52 -8.48 -6.78 5.27
N TYR A 53 -9.31 -5.84 4.80
CA TYR A 53 -10.03 -4.88 5.63
C TYR A 53 -9.15 -3.90 6.43
N GLY A 54 -7.87 -3.75 6.10
CA GLY A 54 -7.02 -2.69 6.63
C GLY A 54 -5.65 -3.17 7.12
N LEU A 55 -4.69 -2.25 7.20
CA LEU A 55 -3.31 -2.52 7.64
C LEU A 55 -3.24 -2.97 9.10
N GLU A 56 -4.18 -2.50 9.93
CA GLU A 56 -4.24 -2.79 11.36
C GLU A 56 -4.34 -4.29 11.68
N ASN A 57 -4.93 -5.06 10.76
CA ASN A 57 -5.10 -6.50 10.91
C ASN A 57 -3.79 -7.29 10.72
N CYS A 58 -2.74 -6.64 10.23
CA CYS A 58 -1.46 -7.27 9.90
C CYS A 58 -0.28 -6.71 10.69
N ILE A 59 -0.51 -5.83 11.68
CA ILE A 59 0.59 -5.17 12.41
C ILE A 59 1.60 -6.21 12.93
N HIS A 60 1.10 -7.30 13.53
CA HIS A 60 1.97 -8.34 14.08
C HIS A 60 2.80 -9.04 12.99
N ASP A 61 2.20 -9.36 11.85
CA ASP A 61 2.90 -10.03 10.75
C ASP A 61 3.97 -9.13 10.14
N ILE A 62 3.69 -7.84 10.00
CA ILE A 62 4.63 -6.85 9.48
C ILE A 62 5.82 -6.67 10.42
N VAL A 63 5.56 -6.49 11.71
CA VAL A 63 6.61 -6.32 12.74
C VAL A 63 7.49 -7.56 12.83
N ASN A 64 6.91 -8.77 12.76
CA ASN A 64 7.69 -10.02 12.81
C ASN A 64 8.62 -10.19 11.60
N VAL A 65 8.27 -9.62 10.44
CA VAL A 65 9.12 -9.68 9.24
C VAL A 65 10.29 -8.68 9.32
N ASP A 66 10.16 -7.62 10.11
CA ASP A 66 11.16 -6.54 10.28
C ASP A 66 11.73 -6.03 8.93
N PRO A 67 10.88 -5.51 8.02
CA PRO A 67 11.32 -5.11 6.70
C PRO A 67 12.07 -3.77 6.73
N ARG A 68 13.15 -3.65 5.94
CA ARG A 68 13.83 -2.36 5.74
C ARG A 68 12.97 -1.35 5.00
N ILE A 69 12.15 -1.82 4.05
CA ILE A 69 11.24 -0.99 3.26
C ILE A 69 9.86 -1.63 3.29
N LEU A 70 8.86 -0.87 3.72
CA LEU A 70 7.45 -1.27 3.68
C LEU A 70 6.76 -0.54 2.52
N LEU A 71 6.31 -1.29 1.50
CA LEU A 71 5.52 -0.75 0.40
C LEU A 71 4.07 -1.14 0.58
N VAL A 72 3.23 -0.17 0.96
CA VAL A 72 1.79 -0.38 1.11
C VAL A 72 1.08 -0.09 -0.20
N VAL A 73 0.21 -0.98 -0.63
CA VAL A 73 -0.64 -0.82 -1.81
C VAL A 73 -2.09 -0.90 -1.39
N ASP A 74 -2.83 0.18 -1.60
CA ASP A 74 -4.23 0.31 -1.23
C ASP A 74 -5.02 1.04 -2.33
N ALA A 75 -6.31 0.77 -2.42
CA ALA A 75 -7.22 1.56 -3.22
C ALA A 75 -7.64 2.79 -2.41
N VAL A 76 -7.40 3.98 -2.95
CA VAL A 76 -7.66 5.22 -2.22
C VAL A 76 -8.61 6.12 -3.00
N TYR A 77 -9.47 6.83 -2.26
CA TYR A 77 -10.35 7.83 -2.84
C TYR A 77 -9.70 9.22 -2.76
N SER A 78 -9.71 9.94 -3.89
CA SER A 78 -9.30 11.34 -3.96
C SER A 78 -10.24 12.11 -4.88
N ARG A 79 -10.63 13.31 -4.48
CA ARG A 79 -11.43 14.22 -5.32
C ARG A 79 -10.63 14.83 -6.48
N LYS A 80 -9.30 14.71 -6.46
CA LYS A 80 -8.39 15.34 -7.43
C LYS A 80 -7.85 14.37 -8.49
N LEU A 81 -8.08 13.07 -8.30
CA LEU A 81 -7.58 12.02 -9.18
C LEU A 81 -8.72 11.39 -9.98
N ASN A 82 -8.40 10.83 -11.13
CA ASN A 82 -9.33 10.06 -11.93
C ASN A 82 -9.27 8.58 -11.52
N PRO A 83 -10.38 7.82 -11.68
CA PRO A 83 -10.34 6.37 -11.49
C PRO A 83 -9.24 5.70 -12.33
N GLY A 84 -8.44 4.86 -11.69
CA GLY A 84 -7.30 4.16 -12.31
C GLY A 84 -5.99 4.94 -12.32
N ASP A 85 -5.97 6.18 -11.84
CA ASP A 85 -4.71 6.89 -11.56
C ASP A 85 -3.94 6.15 -10.47
N ILE A 86 -2.61 6.08 -10.62
CA ILE A 86 -1.70 5.48 -9.65
C ILE A 86 -0.82 6.59 -9.09
N VAL A 87 -0.81 6.71 -7.77
CA VAL A 87 0.02 7.65 -7.03
C VAL A 87 0.99 6.88 -6.13
N LEU A 88 2.22 7.35 -6.08
CA LEU A 88 3.22 6.89 -5.12
C LEU A 88 3.44 8.03 -4.15
N VAL A 89 3.23 7.77 -2.87
CA VAL A 89 3.36 8.75 -1.79
C VAL A 89 4.32 8.22 -0.75
N GLU A 90 5.21 9.08 -0.27
CA GLU A 90 5.95 8.79 0.95
C GLU A 90 5.05 9.06 2.16
N PHE A 91 5.16 8.21 3.18
CA PHE A 91 4.26 8.29 4.32
C PHE A 91 4.30 9.64 5.08
N ASN A 92 5.47 10.29 5.12
CA ASN A 92 5.61 11.58 5.78
C ASN A 92 4.98 12.74 4.96
N GLU A 93 4.48 12.45 3.76
CA GLU A 93 3.94 13.41 2.81
C GLU A 93 2.43 13.26 2.57
N PHE A 94 1.70 12.46 3.37
CA PHE A 94 0.25 12.25 3.21
C PHE A 94 -0.57 13.55 3.20
N ASN A 95 -0.04 14.65 3.76
CA ASN A 95 -0.65 15.98 3.76
C ASN A 95 -0.15 16.92 2.65
N LEU A 96 0.87 16.54 1.88
CA LEU A 96 1.34 17.33 0.75
C LEU A 96 0.41 17.09 -0.45
N GLU A 97 -0.01 18.19 -1.07
CA GLU A 97 -0.97 18.26 -2.19
C GLU A 97 -2.48 18.19 -1.85
N GLY A 98 -2.87 18.23 -0.57
CA GLY A 98 -4.29 18.32 -0.19
C GLY A 98 -5.13 17.18 -0.76
N ILE A 99 -4.53 15.99 -0.85
CA ILE A 99 -5.21 14.74 -1.15
C ILE A 99 -5.57 14.13 0.20
N GLU A 100 -6.78 14.40 0.66
CA GLU A 100 -7.33 13.70 1.83
C GLU A 100 -7.58 12.24 1.44
N PHE A 101 -6.63 11.36 1.75
CA PHE A 101 -6.85 9.93 1.66
C PHE A 101 -7.75 9.50 2.82
N THR A 102 -9.07 9.46 2.58
CA THR A 102 -9.96 8.70 3.45
C THR A 102 -9.74 7.22 3.14
N SER A 103 -8.96 6.53 3.96
CA SER A 103 -9.02 5.08 4.00
C SER A 103 -10.38 4.68 4.57
N THR A 104 -11.07 3.72 3.96
CA THR A 104 -12.38 3.25 4.45
C THR A 104 -12.28 2.35 5.70
N HIS A 105 -11.13 2.38 6.37
CA HIS A 105 -10.73 1.54 7.49
C HIS A 105 -10.78 2.31 8.80
N SER A 106 -11.03 1.59 9.90
CA SER A 106 -11.49 2.13 11.19
C SER A 106 -10.46 3.03 11.89
N ILE A 107 -9.18 2.85 11.57
CA ILE A 107 -8.04 3.55 12.16
C ILE A 107 -7.32 4.31 11.05
N PRO A 108 -7.00 5.60 11.22
CA PRO A 108 -6.19 6.33 10.25
C PRO A 108 -4.87 5.58 10.01
N LEU A 109 -4.54 5.34 8.73
CA LEU A 109 -3.32 4.65 8.32
C LEU A 109 -2.08 5.27 8.97
N GLU A 110 -2.13 6.57 9.25
CA GLU A 110 -1.09 7.31 9.96
C GLU A 110 -0.72 6.70 11.32
N VAL A 111 -1.73 6.36 12.12
CA VAL A 111 -1.54 5.80 13.46
C VAL A 111 -0.95 4.39 13.37
N VAL A 112 -1.40 3.60 12.40
CA VAL A 112 -0.94 2.22 12.22
C VAL A 112 0.55 2.19 11.85
N ILE A 113 0.98 3.10 10.97
CA ILE A 113 2.37 3.14 10.53
C ILE A 113 3.32 3.64 11.64
N GLU A 114 2.88 4.57 12.49
CA GLU A 114 3.65 4.98 13.68
C GLU A 114 3.86 3.82 14.67
N ILE A 115 2.93 2.87 14.76
CA ILE A 115 3.09 1.66 15.57
C ILE A 115 4.13 0.72 14.95
N ILE A 116 4.13 0.58 13.62
CA ILE A 116 5.04 -0.31 12.89
C ILE A 116 6.49 0.22 12.85
N LYS A 117 6.68 1.54 12.82
CA LYS A 117 8.01 2.17 12.74
C LYS A 117 8.84 2.09 14.05
N LYS A 118 8.24 1.66 15.16
CA LYS A 118 8.91 1.54 16.46
C LYS A 118 9.72 0.27 16.58
#